data_AF-A0A6N1VAY5-F1
#
_entry.id   AF-A0A6N1VAY5-F1
#
_cell.length_a   1.000
_cell.length_b   1.000
_cell.length_c   1.000
_cell.angle_alpha   90.00
_cell.angle_beta   90.00
_cell.angle_gamma   90.00
#
_symmetry.space_group_name_H-M   'P 1'
#
loop_
_entity.id
_entity.type
_entity.pdbx_description
1 polymer ?
#
loop_
_entity_poly.entity_id
_entity_poly.type
_entity_poly.pdbx_seq_one_letter_code
_entity_poly.pdbx_strand_id
1 'polypeptide(L)'
;MPLARDEDHWRSAGMRVFRICVVIFAILGMLAGLAVARSGTAVSLGGITVSGWQAIWIVAVLMTGAGALFGAVWLIIFKALAHASRG
;
A
#
# COMPACT_ATOMS: atom_id res chain seq x y z
N MET A 1 -12.18 14.19 30.93
CA MET A 1 -12.52 12.82 30.47
C MET A 1 -11.64 12.51 29.26
N PRO A 2 -10.77 11.48 29.30
CA PRO A 2 -9.72 11.26 28.29
C PRO A 2 -10.21 10.55 27.01
N LEU A 3 -11.49 10.61 26.66
CA LEU A 3 -12.10 9.79 25.59
C LEU A 3 -11.79 10.28 24.16
N ALA A 4 -11.62 11.60 23.95
CA ALA A 4 -11.26 12.14 22.63
C ALA A 4 -9.81 11.83 22.23
N ARG A 5 -8.92 11.66 23.22
CA ARG A 5 -7.48 11.45 22.98
C ARG A 5 -7.18 10.07 22.37
N ASP A 6 -7.97 9.05 22.73
CA ASP A 6 -7.77 7.69 22.23
C ASP A 6 -8.26 7.53 20.78
N GLU A 7 -9.37 8.16 20.40
CA GLU A 7 -9.85 8.17 19.00
C GLU A 7 -8.82 8.77 18.04
N ASP A 8 -8.26 9.92 18.41
CA ASP A 8 -7.24 10.58 17.61
C ASP A 8 -5.93 9.77 17.57
N HIS A 9 -5.60 9.09 18.67
CA HIS A 9 -4.42 8.22 18.73
C HIS A 9 -4.54 7.03 17.77
N TRP A 10 -5.65 6.28 17.81
CA TRP A 10 -5.88 5.13 16.94
C TRP A 10 -6.00 5.51 15.46
N ARG A 11 -6.64 6.65 15.17
CA ARG A 11 -6.73 7.19 13.81
C ARG A 11 -5.37 7.60 13.26
N SER A 12 -4.55 8.28 14.06
CA SER A 12 -3.19 8.67 13.70
C SER A 12 -2.29 7.44 13.49
N ALA A 13 -2.37 6.45 14.38
CA ALA A 13 -1.63 5.19 14.27
C ALA A 13 -2.00 4.43 12.99
N GLY A 14 -3.30 4.24 12.72
CA GLY A 14 -3.77 3.60 11.50
C GLY A 14 -3.32 4.35 10.24
N MET A 15 -3.35 5.68 10.25
CA MET A 15 -2.92 6.47 9.10
C MET A 15 -1.40 6.37 8.84
N ARG A 16 -0.59 6.27 9.90
CA ARG A 16 0.85 6.00 9.76
C ARG A 16 1.10 4.64 9.13
N VAL A 17 0.43 3.59 9.63
CA VAL A 17 0.56 2.23 9.09
C VAL A 17 0.14 2.18 7.63
N PHE A 18 -0.99 2.78 7.28
CA PHE A 18 -1.43 2.90 5.89
C PHE A 18 -0.37 3.57 5.00
N ARG A 19 0.17 4.73 5.42
CA ARG A 19 1.19 5.44 4.63
C ARG A 19 2.45 4.60 4.48
N ILE A 20 2.89 3.91 5.52
CA ILE A 20 4.06 3.03 5.46
C ILE A 20 3.81 1.88 4.47
N CYS A 21 2.65 1.22 4.51
CA CYS A 21 2.30 0.16 3.57
C CYS A 21 2.31 0.66 2.11
N VAL A 22 1.67 1.81 1.84
CA VAL A 22 1.64 2.40 0.50
C VAL A 22 3.05 2.74 0.01
N VAL A 23 3.88 3.36 0.85
CA VAL A 23 5.25 3.76 0.48
C VAL A 23 6.13 2.54 0.23
N ILE A 24 6.09 1.52 1.10
CA ILE A 24 6.89 0.30 0.93
C ILE A 24 6.49 -0.41 -0.37
N PHE A 25 5.20 -0.60 -0.60
CA PHE A 25 4.73 -1.26 -1.82
C PHE A 25 5.02 -0.44 -3.07
N ALA A 26 4.93 0.89 -3.02
CA ALA A 26 5.31 1.75 -4.13
C ALA A 26 6.80 1.62 -4.48
N ILE A 27 7.68 1.62 -3.47
CA ILE A 27 9.12 1.42 -3.65
C ILE A 27 9.41 0.04 -4.24
N LEU A 28 8.80 -1.02 -3.68
CA LEU A 28 8.95 -2.37 -4.19
C LEU A 28 8.47 -2.51 -5.64
N GLY A 29 7.33 -1.91 -5.98
CA GLY A 29 6.81 -1.88 -7.34
C GLY A 29 7.75 -1.16 -8.31
N MET A 30 8.32 -0.04 -7.89
CA MET A 30 9.30 0.71 -8.69
C MET A 30 10.58 -0.10 -8.91
N LEU A 31 11.11 -0.74 -7.86
CA LEU A 31 12.30 -1.59 -7.93
C LEU A 31 12.08 -2.82 -8.80
N ALA A 32 10.92 -3.48 -8.67
CA ALA A 32 10.53 -4.60 -9.51
C ALA A 32 10.41 -4.19 -10.98
N GLY A 33 9.76 -3.06 -11.25
CA GLY A 33 9.67 -2.48 -12.58
C GLY A 33 11.04 -2.18 -13.19
N LEU A 34 11.95 -1.59 -12.41
CA LEU A 34 13.33 -1.32 -12.83
C LEU A 34 14.11 -2.60 -13.11
N ALA A 35 13.97 -3.63 -12.27
CA ALA A 35 14.62 -4.92 -12.48
C ALA A 35 14.15 -5.60 -13.78
N VAL A 36 12.85 -5.51 -14.09
CA VAL A 36 12.29 -6.01 -15.34
C VAL A 36 12.82 -5.21 -16.55
N ALA A 37 12.80 -3.89 -16.46
CA ALA A 37 13.32 -3.04 -17.53
C ALA A 37 14.82 -3.28 -17.80
N ARG A 38 15.63 -3.51 -16.75
CA ARG A 38 17.07 -3.75 -16.87
C ARG A 38 17.42 -5.14 -17.40
N SER A 39 16.59 -6.13 -17.13
CA SER A 39 16.78 -7.51 -17.62
C SER A 39 16.29 -7.69 -19.06
N GLY A 40 15.70 -6.66 -19.67
CA GLY A 40 15.11 -6.75 -21.01
C GLY A 40 13.89 -7.68 -21.08
N THR A 41 13.37 -8.10 -19.93
CA THR A 41 12.19 -8.95 -19.85
C THR A 41 10.93 -8.09 -19.94
N ALA A 42 9.84 -8.70 -20.43
CA ALA A 42 8.54 -8.06 -20.45
C ALA A 42 7.71 -8.50 -19.24
N VAL A 43 6.91 -7.59 -18.69
CA VAL A 43 5.93 -7.91 -17.65
C VAL A 43 4.70 -8.47 -18.33
N SER A 44 4.34 -9.72 -18.02
CA SER A 44 3.08 -10.32 -18.46
C SER A 44 2.03 -10.19 -17.35
N LEU A 45 0.98 -9.43 -17.63
CA LEU A 45 -0.16 -9.19 -16.74
C LEU A 45 -1.43 -9.74 -17.40
N GLY A 46 -1.71 -11.02 -17.14
CA GLY A 46 -3.00 -11.64 -17.46
C GLY A 46 -3.46 -11.49 -18.92
N GLY A 47 -2.54 -11.46 -19.88
CA GLY A 47 -2.80 -11.28 -21.31
C GLY A 47 -2.23 -9.98 -21.91
N ILE A 48 -1.84 -9.01 -21.08
CA ILE A 48 -1.17 -7.79 -21.53
C ILE A 48 0.33 -7.93 -21.28
N THR A 49 1.11 -7.84 -22.34
CA THR A 49 2.58 -7.84 -22.25
C THR A 49 3.07 -6.42 -22.40
N VAL A 50 3.67 -5.87 -21.35
CA VAL A 50 4.23 -4.51 -21.37
C VAL A 50 5.73 -4.59 -21.15
N SER A 51 6.48 -3.88 -21.99
CA SER A 51 7.94 -3.82 -21.92
C SER A 51 8.44 -2.38 -21.85
N GLY A 52 9.71 -2.24 -21.47
CA GLY A 52 10.37 -0.94 -21.42
C GLY A 52 9.84 0.00 -20.33
N TRP A 53 9.92 1.31 -20.59
CA TRP A 53 9.64 2.36 -19.60
C TRP A 53 8.21 2.32 -19.04
N GLN A 54 7.22 1.99 -19.87
CA GLN A 54 5.81 1.93 -19.45
C GLN A 54 5.54 0.80 -18.45
N ALA A 55 6.25 -0.33 -18.57
CA ALA A 55 6.10 -1.47 -17.68
C ALA A 55 6.46 -1.12 -16.23
N ILE A 56 7.47 -0.26 -16.05
CA ILE A 56 7.91 0.22 -14.71
C ILE A 56 6.75 0.91 -14.00
N TRP A 57 6.11 1.84 -14.68
CA TRP A 57 5.00 2.62 -14.12
C TRP A 57 3.77 1.77 -13.85
N ILE A 58 3.44 0.84 -14.75
CA ILE A 58 2.30 -0.06 -14.57
C ILE A 58 2.50 -0.95 -13.34
N VAL A 59 3.67 -1.57 -13.19
CA VAL A 59 3.98 -2.39 -12.02
C VAL A 59 4.00 -1.56 -10.75
N ALA A 60 4.59 -0.36 -10.77
CA ALA A 60 4.62 0.55 -9.63
C ALA A 60 3.20 0.94 -9.19
N VAL A 61 2.32 1.31 -10.11
CA VAL A 61 0.93 1.68 -9.80
C VAL A 61 0.14 0.49 -9.26
N LEU A 62 0.26 -0.69 -9.88
CA LEU A 62 -0.41 -1.90 -9.42
C LEU A 62 0.03 -2.30 -8.01
N MET A 63 1.33 -2.28 -7.74
CA MET A 63 1.85 -2.55 -6.40
C MET A 63 1.41 -1.49 -5.39
N THR A 64 1.42 -0.21 -5.77
CA THR A 64 0.92 0.87 -4.89
C THR A 64 -0.56 0.65 -4.57
N GLY A 65 -1.37 0.26 -5.55
CA GLY A 65 -2.78 -0.07 -5.35
C GLY A 65 -2.98 -1.27 -4.41
N ALA A 66 -2.19 -2.34 -4.59
CA ALA A 66 -2.20 -3.49 -3.68
C ALA A 66 -1.79 -3.10 -2.25
N GLY A 67 -0.76 -2.27 -2.10
CA GLY A 67 -0.33 -1.74 -0.81
C GLY A 67 -1.36 -0.83 -0.15
N ALA A 68 -2.10 -0.05 -0.94
CA ALA A 68 -3.20 0.78 -0.45
C ALA A 68 -4.39 -0.08 0.04
N LEU A 69 -4.76 -1.14 -0.69
CA LEU A 69 -5.78 -2.08 -0.24
C LEU A 69 -5.37 -2.78 1.06
N PHE A 70 -4.12 -3.25 1.14
CA PHE A 70 -3.58 -3.85 2.35
C PHE A 70 -3.55 -2.85 3.52
N GLY A 71 -3.12 -1.61 3.28
CA GLY A 71 -3.17 -0.54 4.27
C GLY A 71 -4.61 -0.20 4.71
N ALA A 72 -5.58 -0.27 3.80
CA ALA A 72 -6.99 0.00 4.11
C ALA A 72 -7.57 -1.05 5.06
N VAL A 73 -7.16 -2.31 4.93
CA VAL A 73 -7.50 -3.37 5.91
C VAL A 73 -7.00 -2.99 7.30
N TRP A 74 -5.77 -2.48 7.43
CA TRP A 74 -5.26 -2.01 8.72
C TRP A 74 -6.08 -0.85 9.28
N LEU A 75 -6.51 0.11 8.45
CA LEU A 75 -7.39 1.19 8.91
C LEU A 75 -8.71 0.66 9.50
N ILE A 76 -9.29 -0.38 8.89
CA ILE A 76 -10.52 -1.01 9.40
C ILE A 76 -10.23 -1.71 10.73
N ILE A 77 -9.11 -2.43 10.85
CA ILE A 77 -8.70 -3.09 12.09
C ILE A 77 -8.52 -2.07 13.22
N PHE A 78 -7.79 -0.98 12.98
CA PHE A 78 -7.61 0.07 14.01
C PHE A 78 -8.92 0.76 14.37
N LYS A 79 -9.81 0.96 13.41
CA LYS A 79 -11.16 1.47 13.68
C LYS A 79 -11.95 0.50 14.57
N ALA A 80 -11.87 -0.80 14.32
CA ALA A 80 -12.51 -1.82 15.15
C ALA A 80 -11.92 -1.87 16.57
N LEU A 81 -10.59 -1.80 16.71
CA LEU A 81 -9.92 -1.73 18.01
C LEU A 81 -10.34 -0.48 18.80
N ALA A 82 -10.45 0.67 18.14
CA ALA A 82 -10.90 1.91 18.76
C ALA A 82 -12.37 1.88 19.21
N HIS A 83 -13.20 1.00 18.63
CA HIS A 83 -14.57 0.76 19.09
C HIS A 83 -14.59 -0.26 20.23
N ALA A 84 -13.78 -1.32 20.16
CA ALA A 84 -13.66 -2.33 21.20
C ALA A 84 -13.06 -1.76 22.50
N SER A 85 -12.13 -0.81 22.41
CA SER A 85 -11.50 -0.17 23.57
C SER A 85 -12.45 0.77 24.35
N ARG A 86 -13.67 1.01 23.84
CA ARG A 86 -14.71 1.80 24.50
C ARG A 86 -15.72 0.95 25.27
N GLY A 87 -15.72 -0.37 25.07
CA GLY A 87 -16.50 -1.33 25.86
C GLY A 87 -15.73 -1.73 27.11
#